data_AF-A0A3C0U9F1-F1
#
_entry.id   AF-A0A3C0U9F1-F1
#
_cell.length_a   1.000
_cell.length_b   1.000
_cell.length_c   1.000
_cell.angle_alpha   90.00
_cell.angle_beta   90.00
_cell.angle_gamma   90.00
#
_symmetry.space_group_name_H-M   'P 1'
#
loop_
_entity.id
_entity.type
_entity.pdbx_description
1 polymer ?
#
loop_
_entity_poly.entity_id
_entity_poly.type
_entity_poly.pdbx_seq_one_letter_code
_entity_poly.pdbx_strand_id
1 'polypeptide(L)'
;MTETIDELDDSPILGEVLGDALDKLRVFHAKLAQEGEPRGLIGPRDVGIIWERHILNSAAIVSFVKEATARRQFKTVADIGSGGGFPGIVAAACLPDH
;
A
#
# COMPACT_ATOMS: atom_id res chain seq x y z
N MET A 1 -9.84 -24.81 1.89
CA MET A 1 -9.56 -23.49 1.29
C MET A 1 -8.15 -23.60 0.76
N THR A 2 -7.97 -23.47 -0.56
CA THR A 2 -6.63 -23.35 -1.14
C THR A 2 -5.98 -22.11 -0.54
N GLU A 3 -4.76 -22.24 -0.01
CA GLU A 3 -3.96 -21.06 0.35
C GLU A 3 -3.77 -20.24 -0.92
N THR A 4 -4.38 -19.06 -0.95
CA THR A 4 -4.12 -18.09 -2.01
C THR A 4 -2.79 -17.43 -1.67
N ILE A 5 -1.75 -17.78 -2.43
CA ILE A 5 -0.40 -17.23 -2.29
C ILE A 5 -0.31 -15.99 -3.19
N ASP A 6 0.26 -14.90 -2.67
CA ASP A 6 0.58 -13.73 -3.46
C ASP A 6 1.94 -13.95 -4.15
N GLU A 7 1.97 -13.94 -5.49
CA GLU A 7 3.19 -14.29 -6.25
C GLU A 7 4.37 -13.36 -5.98
N LEU A 8 4.11 -12.16 -5.46
CA LEU A 8 5.15 -11.19 -5.13
C LEU A 8 5.66 -11.31 -3.70
N ASP A 9 5.16 -12.24 -2.89
CA ASP A 9 5.72 -12.52 -1.58
C ASP A 9 7.23 -12.78 -1.68
N ASP A 10 7.99 -12.11 -0.82
CA ASP A 10 9.46 -12.11 -0.77
C ASP A 10 10.19 -11.67 -2.06
N SER A 11 9.48 -11.14 -3.05
CA SER A 11 10.09 -10.62 -4.27
C SER A 11 11.02 -9.42 -3.95
N PRO A 12 12.24 -9.37 -4.52
CA PRO A 12 13.17 -8.27 -4.28
C PRO A 12 12.63 -6.92 -4.74
N ILE A 13 11.70 -6.92 -5.71
CA ILE A 13 11.05 -5.70 -6.22
C ILE A 13 10.33 -4.92 -5.11
N LEU A 14 9.82 -5.62 -4.09
CA LEU A 14 9.15 -4.97 -2.97
C LEU A 14 10.12 -4.09 -2.19
N GLY A 15 11.34 -4.56 -1.95
CA GLY A 15 12.40 -3.77 -1.31
C GLY A 15 12.90 -2.63 -2.19
N GLU A 16 13.03 -2.86 -3.49
CA GLU A 16 13.46 -1.85 -4.46
C GLU A 16 12.47 -0.69 -4.57
N VAL A 17 11.16 -0.98 -4.54
CA VAL A 17 10.10 0.04 -4.70
C VAL A 17 9.72 0.68 -3.38
N LEU A 18 9.59 -0.09 -2.30
CA LEU A 18 9.03 0.38 -1.03
C LEU A 18 10.10 0.82 -0.02
N GLY A 19 11.36 0.38 -0.19
CA GLY A 19 12.47 0.74 0.69
C GLY A 19 12.13 0.53 2.16
N ASP A 20 12.38 1.54 2.99
CA ASP A 20 12.13 1.53 4.44
C ASP A 20 10.65 1.31 4.83
N ALA A 21 9.71 1.50 3.90
CA ALA A 21 8.29 1.28 4.15
C ALA A 21 7.91 -0.21 4.11
N LEU A 22 8.75 -1.08 3.53
CA LEU A 22 8.43 -2.48 3.26
C LEU A 22 7.93 -3.23 4.50
N ASP A 23 8.61 -3.11 5.63
CA ASP A 23 8.25 -3.88 6.83
C ASP A 23 6.90 -3.47 7.41
N LYS A 24 6.55 -2.17 7.35
CA LYS A 24 5.22 -1.69 7.74
C LYS A 24 4.15 -2.20 6.76
N LEU A 25 4.48 -2.21 5.47
CA LEU A 25 3.56 -2.64 4.42
C LEU A 25 3.35 -4.16 4.40
N ARG A 26 4.31 -4.97 4.86
CA ARG A 26 4.12 -6.41 5.12
C ARG A 26 3.07 -6.65 6.20
N VAL A 27 3.12 -5.88 7.30
CA VAL A 27 2.10 -5.96 8.35
C VAL A 27 0.72 -5.57 7.80
N PHE A 28 0.68 -4.56 6.95
CA PHE A 28 -0.57 -4.14 6.31
C PHE A 28 -1.10 -5.18 5.31
N HIS A 29 -0.23 -5.77 4.48
CA HIS A 29 -0.56 -6.86 3.56
C HIS A 29 -1.15 -8.05 4.32
N ALA A 30 -0.51 -8.51 5.39
CA ALA A 30 -1.00 -9.63 6.21
C ALA A 30 -2.40 -9.35 6.79
N LYS A 31 -2.65 -8.10 7.22
CA LYS A 31 -3.98 -7.68 7.69
C LYS A 31 -5.02 -7.71 6.57
N LEU A 32 -4.67 -7.26 5.38
CA LEU A 32 -5.57 -7.28 4.21
C LEU A 32 -5.86 -8.70 3.74
N ALA A 33 -4.87 -9.59 3.74
CA ALA A 33 -5.07 -10.99 3.39
C ALA A 33 -6.05 -11.68 4.35
N GLN A 34 -5.99 -11.35 5.65
CA GLN A 34 -6.86 -11.93 6.67
C GLN A 34 -8.25 -11.30 6.70
N GLU A 35 -8.35 -9.97 6.58
CA GLU A 35 -9.57 -9.22 6.89
C GLU A 35 -10.15 -8.46 5.71
N GLY A 36 -9.42 -8.33 4.61
CA GLY A 36 -9.78 -7.47 3.49
C GLY A 36 -11.06 -7.93 2.78
N GLU A 37 -11.11 -9.18 2.32
CA GLU A 37 -12.28 -9.73 1.64
C GLU A 37 -13.49 -9.88 2.58
N PRO A 38 -13.36 -10.44 3.80
CA PRO A 38 -14.51 -10.59 4.71
C PRO A 38 -15.16 -9.26 5.12
N ARG A 39 -14.40 -8.16 5.09
CA ARG A 39 -14.88 -6.81 5.43
C ARG A 39 -15.23 -5.97 4.20
N GLY A 40 -15.11 -6.51 2.98
CA GLY A 40 -15.39 -5.80 1.74
C GLY A 40 -14.42 -4.65 1.42
N LEU A 41 -13.18 -4.73 1.92
CA LEU A 41 -12.12 -3.76 1.66
C LEU A 41 -11.37 -4.04 0.33
N ILE A 42 -11.30 -5.31 -0.07
CA ILE A 42 -10.73 -5.78 -1.35
C ILE A 42 -11.66 -6.81 -1.99
N GLY A 43 -11.53 -7.01 -3.30
CA GLY A 43 -12.31 -8.02 -4.01
C GLY A 43 -11.79 -9.44 -3.76
N PRO A 44 -12.62 -10.49 -3.89
CA PRO A 44 -12.20 -11.87 -3.72
C PRO A 44 -11.14 -12.33 -4.72
N ARG A 45 -11.02 -11.63 -5.86
CA ARG A 45 -9.97 -11.87 -6.87
C ARG A 45 -8.65 -11.20 -6.52
N ASP A 46 -8.67 -10.22 -5.61
CA ASP A 46 -7.50 -9.42 -5.28
C ASP A 46 -6.66 -10.06 -4.16
N VAL A 47 -7.20 -11.05 -3.44
CA VAL A 47 -6.55 -11.71 -2.28
C VAL A 47 -5.18 -12.31 -2.63
N GLY A 48 -4.98 -12.77 -3.86
CA GLY A 48 -3.70 -13.35 -4.33
C GLY A 48 -2.79 -12.39 -5.08
N ILE A 49 -3.14 -11.10 -5.13
CA ILE A 49 -2.39 -10.08 -5.86
C ILE A 49 -2.40 -8.75 -5.09
N ILE A 50 -2.41 -8.80 -3.75
CA ILE A 50 -2.53 -7.63 -2.88
C ILE A 50 -1.32 -6.71 -3.09
N TRP A 51 -0.12 -7.28 -3.22
CA TRP A 51 1.09 -6.52 -3.51
C TRP A 51 0.94 -5.71 -4.79
N GLU A 52 0.64 -6.35 -5.91
CA GLU A 52 0.54 -5.69 -7.21
C GLU A 52 -0.64 -4.71 -7.25
N ARG A 53 -1.85 -5.20 -6.95
CA ARG A 53 -3.10 -4.48 -7.22
C ARG A 53 -3.33 -3.31 -6.26
N HIS A 54 -2.88 -3.44 -5.02
CA HIS A 54 -3.19 -2.48 -3.98
C HIS A 54 -1.96 -1.73 -3.47
N ILE A 55 -0.90 -2.42 -3.08
CA ILE A 55 0.24 -1.77 -2.41
C ILE A 55 1.17 -1.09 -3.42
N LEU A 56 1.72 -1.83 -4.38
CA LEU A 56 2.62 -1.28 -5.41
C LEU A 56 1.90 -0.26 -6.30
N ASN A 57 0.66 -0.55 -6.70
CA ASN A 57 -0.17 0.41 -7.43
C ASN A 57 -0.39 1.72 -6.63
N SER A 58 -0.58 1.65 -5.31
CA SER A 58 -0.66 2.86 -4.47
C SER A 58 0.68 3.57 -4.31
N ALA A 59 1.78 2.83 -4.23
CA ALA A 59 3.12 3.41 -4.12
C ALA A 59 3.53 4.23 -5.37
N ALA A 60 2.94 3.93 -6.54
CA ALA A 60 3.23 4.62 -7.79
C ALA A 60 3.01 6.14 -7.74
N ILE A 61 2.10 6.64 -6.88
CA ILE A 61 1.83 8.08 -6.76
C ILE A 61 2.80 8.82 -5.82
N VAL A 62 3.60 8.10 -5.04
CA VAL A 62 4.39 8.67 -3.92
C VAL A 62 5.38 9.74 -4.37
N SER A 63 6.08 9.51 -5.48
CA SER A 63 7.06 10.47 -6.03
C SER A 63 6.40 11.79 -6.42
N PHE A 64 5.22 11.73 -7.03
CA PHE A 64 4.44 12.91 -7.44
C PHE A 64 3.90 13.67 -6.23
N VAL A 65 3.42 12.97 -5.20
CA VAL A 65 2.98 13.59 -3.94
C VAL A 65 4.15 14.34 -3.28
N LYS A 66 5.31 13.68 -3.16
CA LYS A 66 6.53 14.29 -2.60
C LYS A 66 6.94 15.55 -3.35
N GLU A 67 6.87 15.55 -4.68
CA GLU A 67 7.16 16.72 -5.50
C GLU A 67 6.14 17.85 -5.28
N ALA A 68 4.84 17.52 -5.30
CA ALA A 68 3.75 18.48 -5.14
C ALA A 68 3.75 19.16 -3.76
N THR A 69 4.23 18.47 -2.73
CA THR A 69 4.32 18.98 -1.34
C THR A 69 5.69 19.59 -1.01
N ALA A 70 6.72 19.42 -1.84
CA ALA A 70 8.11 19.78 -1.52
C ALA A 70 8.31 21.24 -1.08
N ARG A 71 7.52 22.17 -1.62
CA ARG A 71 7.61 23.62 -1.32
C ARG A 71 6.55 24.10 -0.33
N ARG A 72 5.77 23.19 0.25
CA ARG A 72 4.73 23.53 1.24
C ARG A 72 5.37 23.67 2.62
N GLN A 73 4.92 24.67 3.37
CA GLN A 73 5.32 24.85 4.76
C GLN A 73 4.93 23.64 5.63
N PHE A 74 3.76 23.05 5.35
CA PHE A 74 3.27 21.82 5.97
C PHE A 74 2.98 20.79 4.88
N LYS A 75 3.52 19.57 5.02
CA LYS A 75 3.41 18.51 4.00
C LYS A 75 2.18 17.64 4.22
N THR A 76 1.01 18.25 4.29
CA THR A 76 -0.24 17.52 4.58
C THR A 76 -0.93 17.04 3.30
N VAL A 77 -1.43 15.80 3.30
CA VAL A 77 -2.16 15.18 2.20
C VAL A 77 -3.43 14.52 2.74
N ALA A 78 -4.54 14.65 2.01
CA ALA A 78 -5.80 13.99 2.34
C ALA A 78 -6.15 12.94 1.28
N ASP A 79 -6.56 11.76 1.72
CA ASP A 79 -7.06 10.67 0.88
C ASP A 79 -8.58 10.58 1.02
N ILE A 80 -9.31 10.86 -0.08
CA ILE A 80 -10.77 10.95 -0.09
C ILE A 80 -11.34 9.65 -0.61
N GLY A 81 -12.06 8.92 0.26
CA GLY A 81 -12.64 7.63 -0.08
C GLY A 81 -11.68 6.45 0.09
N SER A 82 -10.76 6.53 1.07
CA SER A 82 -9.66 5.56 1.19
C SER A 82 -10.09 4.10 1.39
N GLY A 83 -11.31 3.85 1.91
CA GLY A 83 -11.87 2.50 2.02
C GLY A 83 -10.93 1.54 2.76
N GLY A 84 -10.33 0.59 2.05
CA GLY A 84 -9.29 -0.31 2.55
C GLY A 84 -7.98 0.37 2.98
N GLY A 85 -7.88 1.69 2.88
CA GLY A 85 -6.71 2.50 3.21
C GLY A 85 -5.85 2.90 2.01
N PHE A 86 -6.38 2.83 0.78
CA PHE A 86 -5.61 3.08 -0.44
C PHE A 86 -6.00 4.41 -1.12
N PRO A 87 -5.01 5.19 -1.61
CA PRO A 87 -3.56 4.99 -1.46
C PRO A 87 -2.99 5.47 -0.11
N GLY A 88 -3.80 6.04 0.78
CA GLY A 88 -3.37 6.84 1.94
C GLY A 88 -2.43 6.15 2.93
N ILE A 89 -2.72 4.91 3.38
CA ILE A 89 -1.86 4.17 4.32
C ILE A 89 -0.52 3.84 3.67
N VAL A 90 -0.54 3.48 2.38
CA VAL A 90 0.68 3.18 1.63
C VAL A 90 1.53 4.43 1.46
N ALA A 91 0.91 5.55 1.05
CA ALA A 91 1.60 6.82 0.90
C ALA A 91 2.19 7.30 2.24
N ALA A 92 1.46 7.19 3.35
CA ALA A 92 1.94 7.56 4.67
C ALA A 92 3.13 6.71 5.13
N ALA A 93 3.15 5.42 4.80
CA ALA A 93 4.29 4.55 5.09
C ALA A 93 5.55 4.98 4.32
N CYS A 94 5.39 5.36 3.04
CA CYS A 94 6.49 5.80 2.17
C CYS A 94 6.94 7.24 2.40
N LEU A 95 6.11 8.07 3.05
CA LEU A 95 6.35 9.49 3.29
C LEU A 95 6.15 9.86 4.78
N PRO A 96 6.98 9.34 5.70
CA PRO A 96 6.74 9.46 7.15
C PRO A 96 6.79 10.89 7.70
N ASP A 97 7.34 11.85 6.95
CA ASP A 97 7.45 13.27 7.34
C ASP A 97 6.28 14.15 6.83
N HIS A 98 5.21 13.54 6.30
CA HIS A 98 3.97 14.22 5.89
C HIS A 98 2.94 14.23 7.03
#